data_AF-A0A942MX49-F1
#
_entry.id   AF-A0A942MX49-F1
#
_cell.length_a   1.000
_cell.length_b   1.000
_cell.length_c   1.000
_cell.angle_alpha   90.00
_cell.angle_beta   90.00
_cell.angle_gamma   90.00
#
_symmetry.space_group_name_H-M   'P 1'
#
loop_
_entity.id
_entity.type
_entity.pdbx_description
1 polymer ?
#
loop_
_entity_poly.entity_id
_entity_poly.type
_entity_poly.pdbx_seq_one_letter_code
_entity_poly.pdbx_strand_id
1 'polypeptide(L)'
;MERRLEVNVRLNELRQEARANLMSEDGIAFRKKRCIEPEFVFSRVKWCWGYKRFLLRGIEKVEVEWGLLCMAHNLARVASIKLT
;
A
#
# COMPACT_ATOMS: atom_id res chain seq x y z
N MET A 1 9.58 -40.49 17.11
CA MET A 1 8.98 -39.14 17.15
C MET A 1 7.86 -39.08 16.12
N GLU A 2 6.61 -39.09 16.54
CA GLU A 2 5.47 -38.91 15.63
C GLU A 2 5.32 -37.44 15.28
N ARG A 3 5.35 -37.11 13.98
CA ARG A 3 5.01 -35.77 13.49
C ARG A 3 3.49 -35.63 13.47
N ARG A 4 2.93 -34.79 14.33
CA ARG A 4 1.53 -34.36 14.25
C ARG A 4 1.45 -33.08 13.42
N LEU A 5 0.58 -33.07 12.42
CA LEU A 5 0.27 -31.91 11.60
C LEU A 5 -1.09 -31.39 12.03
N GLU A 6 -1.12 -30.21 12.66
CA GLU A 6 -2.36 -29.48 12.90
C GLU A 6 -2.66 -28.56 11.72
N VAL A 7 -3.83 -28.73 11.12
CA VAL A 7 -4.28 -27.93 9.97
C VAL A 7 -5.49 -27.10 10.38
N ASN A 8 -5.35 -25.78 10.25
CA ASN A 8 -6.48 -24.87 10.40
C ASN A 8 -7.24 -24.77 9.07
N VAL A 9 -8.38 -25.47 9.01
CA VAL A 9 -9.23 -25.53 7.79
C VAL A 9 -9.72 -24.14 7.39
N ARG A 10 -10.19 -23.33 8.34
CA ARG A 10 -10.70 -21.98 8.08
C ARG A 10 -9.64 -21.06 7.49
N LEU A 11 -8.41 -21.12 8.01
CA LEU A 11 -7.30 -20.35 7.47
C LEU A 11 -6.98 -20.75 6.03
N ASN A 12 -7.08 -22.04 5.70
CA ASN A 12 -6.84 -22.51 4.34
C ASN A 12 -7.93 -22.02 3.37
N GLU A 13 -9.20 -22.03 3.78
CA GLU A 13 -10.31 -21.47 3.00
C GLU A 13 -10.06 -20.00 2.66
N LEU A 14 -9.76 -19.17 3.68
CA LEU A 14 -9.50 -17.74 3.50
C LEU A 14 -8.30 -17.47 2.59
N ARG A 15 -7.24 -18.29 2.70
CA ARG A 15 -6.07 -18.21 1.80
C ARG A 15 -6.43 -18.56 0.37
N GLN A 16 -7.30 -19.55 0.17
CA GLN A 16 -7.74 -19.97 -1.15
C GLN A 16 -8.61 -18.89 -1.81
N GLU A 17 -9.52 -18.29 -1.05
CA GLU A 17 -10.34 -17.15 -1.51
C GLU A 17 -9.46 -15.95 -1.90
N ALA A 18 -8.55 -15.53 -1.01
CA ALA A 18 -7.61 -14.45 -1.31
C ALA A 18 -6.76 -14.74 -2.55
N ARG A 19 -6.32 -15.99 -2.72
CA ARG A 19 -5.57 -16.42 -3.90
C ARG A 19 -6.41 -16.34 -5.17
N ALA A 20 -7.66 -16.80 -5.12
CA ALA A 20 -8.57 -16.70 -6.26
C ALA A 20 -8.77 -15.24 -6.68
N ASN A 21 -9.01 -14.34 -5.71
CA ASN A 21 -9.16 -12.91 -5.96
C ASN A 21 -7.89 -12.29 -6.57
N LEU A 22 -6.70 -12.61 -6.04
CA LEU A 22 -5.41 -12.08 -6.52
C LEU A 22 -4.97 -12.63 -7.89
N MET A 23 -5.52 -13.78 -8.29
CA MET A 23 -5.23 -14.45 -9.57
C MET A 23 -6.32 -14.25 -10.62
N SER A 24 -7.43 -13.60 -10.26
CA SER A 24 -8.41 -13.09 -11.23
C SER A 24 -7.77 -12.08 -12.17
N GLU A 25 -8.39 -11.84 -13.33
CA GLU A 25 -7.93 -10.86 -14.30
C GLU A 25 -7.80 -9.46 -13.69
N ASP A 26 -8.82 -9.03 -12.94
CA ASP A 26 -8.83 -7.77 -12.18
C ASP A 26 -7.72 -7.74 -11.12
N GLY A 27 -7.56 -8.83 -10.37
CA GLY A 27 -6.50 -8.96 -9.36
C GLY A 27 -5.10 -8.81 -9.95
N ILE A 28 -4.87 -9.40 -11.12
CA ILE A 28 -3.61 -9.26 -11.86
C ILE A 28 -3.42 -7.82 -12.34
N ALA A 29 -4.47 -7.19 -12.89
CA ALA A 29 -4.43 -5.80 -13.34
C ALA A 29 -4.09 -4.83 -12.20
N PHE A 30 -4.74 -4.98 -11.03
CA PHE A 30 -4.44 -4.16 -9.85
C PHE A 30 -3.03 -4.40 -9.31
N ARG A 31 -2.55 -5.65 -9.30
CA ARG A 31 -1.18 -5.97 -8.86
C ARG A 31 -0.13 -5.29 -9.73
N LYS A 32 -0.34 -5.19 -11.05
CA LYS A 32 0.56 -4.45 -11.95
C LYS A 32 0.56 -2.95 -11.65
N LYS A 33 -0.60 -2.36 -11.35
CA LYS A 33 -0.73 -0.92 -11.01
C LYS A 33 -0.10 -0.57 -9.65
N ARG A 34 -0.08 -1.52 -8.70
CA ARG A 34 0.45 -1.32 -7.34
C ARG A 34 1.87 -0.77 -7.30
N CYS A 35 2.74 -1.21 -8.21
CA CYS A 35 4.14 -0.74 -8.26
C CYS A 35 4.25 0.75 -8.62
N ILE A 36 3.29 1.26 -9.42
CA ILE A 36 3.33 2.62 -9.97
C ILE A 36 2.62 3.59 -9.04
N GLU A 37 1.46 3.21 -8.50
CA GLU A 37 0.59 4.11 -7.74
C GLU A 37 0.96 4.13 -6.25
N PRO A 38 0.61 3.11 -5.43
CA PRO A 38 0.87 3.16 -4.00
C PRO A 38 2.35 2.99 -3.65
N GLU A 39 3.07 2.02 -4.23
CA GLU A 39 4.45 1.73 -3.82
C GLU A 39 5.40 2.89 -4.08
N PHE A 40 5.25 3.58 -5.21
CA PHE A 40 6.04 4.76 -5.53
C PHE A 40 5.80 5.89 -4.52
N VAL A 41 4.54 6.22 -4.22
CA VAL A 41 4.18 7.30 -3.29
C VAL A 41 4.75 7.01 -1.90
N PHE A 42 4.52 5.81 -1.35
CA PHE A 42 5.04 5.44 -0.04
C PHE A 42 6.57 5.43 0.00
N SER A 43 7.22 4.93 -1.06
CA SER A 43 8.68 4.92 -1.15
C SER A 43 9.25 6.33 -1.16
N ARG A 44 8.67 7.24 -1.96
CA ARG A 44 9.12 8.64 -2.04
C ARG A 44 8.94 9.37 -0.72
N VAL A 45 7.77 9.22 -0.09
CA VAL A 45 7.48 9.81 1.22
C VAL A 45 8.48 9.32 2.28
N LYS A 46 8.76 8.03 2.34
CA LYS A 46 9.62 7.43 3.36
C LYS A 46 11.11 7.69 3.14
N TRP A 47 11.59 7.52 1.91
CA TRP A 47 13.02 7.49 1.60
C TRP A 47 13.53 8.79 0.98
N CYS A 48 12.76 9.43 0.10
CA CYS A 48 13.17 10.70 -0.50
C CYS A 48 12.87 11.88 0.42
N TRP A 49 11.71 11.89 1.08
CA TRP A 49 11.30 12.99 1.96
C TRP A 49 11.60 12.73 3.44
N GLY A 50 12.03 11.51 3.80
CA GLY A 50 12.40 11.17 5.17
C GLY A 50 11.22 11.12 6.15
N TYR A 51 9.98 11.18 5.66
CA TYR A 51 8.78 11.21 6.49
C TYR A 51 8.43 9.78 6.95
N LYS A 52 8.84 9.45 8.18
CA LYS A 52 8.75 8.09 8.75
C LYS A 52 7.74 7.96 9.89
N ARG A 53 7.31 9.07 10.48
CA ARG A 53 6.40 9.12 11.63
C ARG A 53 5.47 10.32 11.48
N PHE A 54 4.21 10.13 11.86
CA PHE A 54 3.26 11.23 12.00
C PHE A 54 3.64 12.10 13.19
N LEU A 55 3.45 13.41 13.05
CA LEU A 55 3.67 14.40 14.09
C LEU A 55 2.46 14.47 15.03
N LEU A 56 1.25 14.29 14.48
CA LEU A 56 0.00 14.34 15.24
C LEU A 56 -0.40 12.96 15.77
N ARG A 57 -1.26 12.96 16.79
CA ARG A 57 -1.86 11.75 17.39
C ARG A 57 -3.37 11.81 17.33
N GLY A 58 -4.01 10.64 17.18
CA GLY A 58 -5.44 10.50 16.96
C GLY A 58 -5.78 10.40 15.48
N ILE A 59 -6.71 9.52 15.12
CA ILE A 59 -7.02 9.14 13.73
C ILE A 59 -7.38 10.38 12.91
N GLU A 60 -8.30 11.21 13.39
CA GLU A 60 -8.77 12.42 12.68
C GLU A 60 -7.62 13.38 12.32
N LYS A 61 -6.68 13.60 13.24
CA LYS A 61 -5.55 14.51 13.02
C LYS A 61 -4.53 13.90 12.07
N VAL A 62 -4.27 12.59 12.20
CA VAL A 62 -3.37 11.85 11.32
C VAL A 62 -3.92 11.81 9.89
N GLU A 63 -5.23 11.71 9.72
CA GLU A 63 -5.87 11.77 8.40
C GLU A 63 -5.64 13.12 7.72
N VAL A 64 -5.80 14.24 8.45
CA VAL A 64 -5.52 15.58 7.93
C VAL A 64 -4.04 15.71 7.55
N GLU A 65 -3.13 15.27 8.44
CA GLU A 65 -1.69 15.30 8.20
C GLU A 65 -1.29 14.48 6.95
N TRP A 66 -1.84 13.28 6.82
CA TRP A 66 -1.63 12.44 5.65
C TRP A 66 -2.20 13.06 4.38
N GLY A 67 -3.38 13.67 4.45
CA GLY A 67 -3.99 14.40 3.34
C GLY A 67 -3.11 15.54 2.83
N LEU A 68 -2.56 16.36 3.74
CA LEU A 68 -1.61 17.43 3.40
C LEU A 68 -0.35 16.87 2.71
N LEU A 69 0.20 15.78 3.23
CA LEU A 69 1.38 15.15 2.66
C LEU A 69 1.12 14.59 1.25
N CYS A 70 -0.03 13.96 1.03
CA CYS A 70 -0.47 13.49 -0.28
C CYS A 70 -0.66 14.64 -1.28
N MET A 71 -1.25 15.76 -0.85
CA MET A 71 -1.38 16.96 -1.69
C MET A 71 -0.01 17.51 -2.08
N ALA A 72 0.91 17.66 -1.13
CA ALA A 72 2.28 18.07 -1.40
C ALA A 72 2.96 17.14 -2.41
N HIS A 73 2.78 15.81 -2.25
CA HIS A 73 3.35 14.83 -3.18
C HIS A 73 2.82 15.00 -4.60
N ASN A 74 1.51 15.20 -4.74
CA ASN A 74 0.86 15.40 -6.03
C ASN A 74 1.32 16.69 -6.71
N LEU A 75 1.41 17.80 -5.97
CA LEU A 75 1.94 19.07 -6.47
C LEU A 75 3.39 18.92 -6.92
N ALA A 76 4.23 18.27 -6.13
CA ALA A 76 5.62 18.02 -6.49
C ALA A 76 5.74 17.10 -7.72
N ARG A 77 4.81 16.16 -7.93
CA ARG A 77 4.76 15.34 -9.15
C ARG A 77 4.40 16.20 -10.36
N VAL A 78 3.35 17.02 -10.26
CA VAL A 78 2.92 17.92 -11.35
C VAL A 78 4.04 18.89 -11.73
N ALA A 79 4.71 19.50 -10.77
CA ALA A 79 5.82 20.42 -11.03
C ALA A 79 7.05 19.73 -11.67
N SER A 80 7.29 18.45 -11.35
CA SER A 80 8.40 17.68 -11.92
C SER A 80 8.16 17.18 -13.34
N ILE A 81 6.90 17.10 -13.77
CA ILE A 81 6.54 16.86 -15.17
C ILE A 81 6.87 18.16 -15.89
N LYS A 82 8.09 18.26 -16.43
CA LYS A 82 8.46 19.37 -17.32
C LYS A 82 7.37 19.47 -18.40
N LEU A 83 6.68 20.60 -18.44
CA LEU A 83 5.91 20.99 -19.62
C LEU A 83 6.94 21.31 -20.71
N THR A 84 7.25 20.29 -21.50
CA THR A 84 8.13 20.31 -22.70
C THR A 84 9.63 20.40 -22.42
#